data_AF-A0A7C1AMU2-F1
#
_entry.id   AF-A0A7C1AMU2-F1
#
_cell.length_a   1.000
_cell.length_b   1.000
_cell.length_c   1.000
_cell.angle_alpha   90.00
_cell.angle_beta   90.00
_cell.angle_gamma   90.00
#
_symmetry.space_group_name_H-M   'P 1'
#
loop_
_entity.id
_entity.type
_entity.pdbx_description
1 polymer ?
#
loop_
_entity_poly.entity_id
_entity_poly.type
_entity_poly.pdbx_seq_one_letter_code
_entity_poly.pdbx_strand_id
1 'polypeptide(L)'
;MKSLKVIIIALSLVFSSLVFASTAEYPKIPEIDTSNYPKGEVGRLVKLGEDIMNNTYKHPLTKDLVGNKLTCTNCHLAGSDGKPGSAKGIGTFIGTAAVFPAYSKREKTVQTLQDRINNCFMRSMNGTRPIIDTEASIAMATYITWLSQGIPMKMDEKRPCGLYNSNRWAKSVKKFAKIQRKATHQNYLNGKKIYETKCAMCHGKNGQGIATFPPLWGKNSEGEWLSYNTGAGMSKLNKGAAWVQSNMPIGQGGTLTDQEAADIMLYVDAQPGADFDLQKGLFPREKMGYYNSKVLKEHHSVRSNFKAFGLDVDKIRGVIK
;
A
#
# COMPACT_ATOMS: atom_id res chain seq x y z
N MET A 1 53.10 -70.04 13.39
CA MET A 1 53.39 -68.66 12.93
C MET A 1 52.74 -68.45 11.58
N LYS A 2 51.64 -67.68 11.50
CA LYS A 2 51.16 -66.99 10.29
C LYS A 2 49.91 -66.14 10.60
N SER A 3 50.17 -64.85 10.83
CA SER A 3 49.41 -63.66 10.42
C SER A 3 47.89 -63.62 10.59
N LEU A 4 47.46 -62.94 11.66
CA LEU A 4 46.11 -62.41 11.88
C LEU A 4 45.89 -61.18 10.97
N LYS A 5 44.93 -61.23 10.04
CA LYS A 5 44.53 -60.07 9.23
C LYS A 5 43.52 -59.23 10.03
N VAL A 6 43.94 -58.04 10.45
CA VAL A 6 43.05 -57.02 11.00
C VAL A 6 42.36 -56.31 9.83
N ILE A 7 41.04 -56.41 9.76
CA ILE A 7 40.22 -55.65 8.81
C ILE A 7 39.82 -54.35 9.50
N ILE A 8 40.43 -53.23 9.09
CA ILE A 8 40.03 -51.89 9.51
C ILE A 8 38.93 -51.42 8.57
N ILE A 9 37.68 -51.41 9.04
CA ILE A 9 36.56 -50.79 8.34
C ILE A 9 36.58 -49.30 8.68
N ALA A 10 37.04 -48.48 7.73
CA ALA A 10 36.96 -47.03 7.85
C ALA A 10 35.50 -46.59 7.64
N LEU A 11 34.79 -46.26 8.74
CA LEU A 11 33.51 -45.56 8.67
C LEU A 11 33.75 -44.09 8.31
N SER A 12 33.60 -43.75 7.04
CA SER A 12 33.53 -42.36 6.58
C SER A 12 32.20 -41.73 7.02
N LEU A 13 32.22 -41.02 8.14
CA LEU A 13 31.14 -40.15 8.60
C LEU A 13 31.03 -38.93 7.68
N VAL A 14 30.14 -39.00 6.70
CA VAL A 14 29.72 -37.84 5.92
C VAL A 14 28.80 -36.99 6.79
N PHE A 15 29.37 -35.96 7.43
CA PHE A 15 28.60 -34.89 8.04
C PHE A 15 27.91 -34.08 6.94
N SER A 16 26.69 -34.45 6.58
CA SER A 16 25.82 -33.61 5.76
C SER A 16 25.37 -32.43 6.60
N SER A 17 26.05 -31.29 6.45
CA SER A 17 25.60 -30.02 7.00
C SER A 17 24.32 -29.60 6.28
N LEU A 18 23.16 -29.95 6.86
CA LEU A 18 21.87 -29.41 6.47
C LEU A 18 21.87 -27.90 6.77
N VAL A 19 22.19 -27.12 5.74
CA VAL A 19 21.92 -25.67 5.73
C VAL A 19 20.41 -25.51 5.67
N PHE A 20 19.77 -25.34 6.82
CA PHE A 20 18.40 -24.85 6.89
C PHE A 20 18.40 -23.39 6.42
N ALA A 21 18.22 -23.19 5.11
CA ALA A 21 17.78 -21.91 4.59
C ALA A 21 16.38 -21.64 5.18
N SER A 22 16.32 -20.87 6.26
CA SER A 22 15.07 -20.36 6.81
C SER A 22 14.44 -19.42 5.77
N THR A 23 13.66 -19.99 4.86
CA THR A 23 12.64 -19.24 4.14
C THR A 23 11.56 -18.95 5.16
N ALA A 24 11.66 -17.80 5.84
CA ALA A 24 10.64 -17.40 6.80
C ALA A 24 9.28 -17.32 6.07
N GLU A 25 8.46 -18.36 6.24
CA GLU A 25 7.12 -18.46 5.69
C GLU A 25 6.28 -17.36 6.34
N TYR A 26 5.73 -16.45 5.54
CA TYR A 26 4.87 -15.40 6.08
C TYR A 26 3.59 -16.04 6.62
N PRO A 27 3.05 -15.56 7.75
CA PRO A 27 1.80 -16.10 8.27
C PRO A 27 0.70 -15.97 7.20
N LYS A 28 0.05 -17.09 6.90
CA LYS A 28 -1.01 -17.15 5.89
C LYS A 28 -2.18 -16.29 6.35
N ILE A 29 -2.70 -15.47 5.44
CA ILE A 29 -3.92 -14.70 5.67
C ILE A 29 -5.09 -15.70 5.70
N PRO A 30 -5.87 -15.76 6.80
CA PRO A 30 -6.97 -16.71 6.92
C PRO A 30 -8.04 -16.40 5.88
N GLU A 31 -8.83 -17.42 5.52
CA GLU A 31 -10.12 -17.15 4.90
C GLU A 31 -11.04 -16.56 5.95
N ILE A 32 -11.83 -15.56 5.55
CA ILE A 32 -12.86 -14.95 6.39
C ILE A 32 -14.22 -15.22 5.75
N ASP A 33 -15.20 -15.59 6.56
CA ASP A 33 -16.57 -15.74 6.07
C ASP A 33 -17.19 -14.37 5.85
N THR A 34 -17.27 -13.95 4.59
CA THR A 34 -17.88 -12.69 4.16
C THR A 34 -19.30 -12.88 3.59
N SER A 35 -19.87 -14.08 3.74
CA SER A 35 -21.21 -14.41 3.21
C SER A 35 -22.34 -13.79 4.03
N ASN A 36 -22.13 -13.60 5.34
CA ASN A 36 -23.15 -13.12 6.27
C ASN A 36 -22.72 -11.81 6.94
N TYR A 37 -23.47 -10.74 6.65
CA TYR A 37 -23.35 -9.50 7.39
C TYR A 37 -23.96 -9.65 8.79
N PRO A 38 -23.44 -8.93 9.81
CA PRO A 38 -24.13 -8.78 11.08
C PRO A 38 -25.57 -8.28 10.89
N LYS A 39 -26.45 -8.57 11.84
CA LYS A 39 -27.83 -8.06 11.83
C LYS A 39 -27.91 -6.63 12.41
N GLY A 40 -29.02 -5.95 12.16
CA GLY A 40 -29.32 -4.65 12.76
C GLY A 40 -28.38 -3.52 12.33
N GLU A 41 -28.21 -2.54 13.21
CA GLU A 41 -27.50 -1.30 12.91
C GLU A 41 -26.01 -1.49 12.61
N VAL A 42 -25.36 -2.46 13.27
CA VAL A 42 -23.97 -2.83 12.96
C VAL A 42 -23.88 -3.36 11.53
N GLY A 43 -24.81 -4.22 11.11
CA GLY A 43 -24.88 -4.72 9.73
C GLY A 43 -25.07 -3.62 8.70
N ARG A 44 -25.91 -2.62 9.02
CA ARG A 44 -26.11 -1.43 8.19
C ARG A 44 -24.80 -0.68 7.99
N LEU A 45 -24.04 -0.44 9.07
CA LEU A 45 -22.74 0.25 8.98
C LEU A 45 -21.66 -0.57 8.27
N VAL A 46 -21.65 -1.90 8.40
CA VAL A 46 -20.73 -2.74 7.60
C VAL A 46 -21.01 -2.56 6.11
N LYS A 47 -22.28 -2.62 5.69
CA LYS A 47 -22.68 -2.43 4.28
C LYS A 47 -22.39 -1.01 3.79
N LEU A 48 -22.65 0.00 4.61
CA LEU A 48 -22.31 1.38 4.30
C LEU A 48 -20.80 1.57 4.14
N GLY A 49 -19.99 0.98 5.03
CA GLY A 49 -18.54 1.01 4.92
C GLY A 49 -18.04 0.35 3.63
N GLU A 50 -18.59 -0.81 3.28
CA GLU A 50 -18.30 -1.48 2.00
C GLU A 50 -18.63 -0.59 0.80
N ASP A 51 -19.80 0.05 0.79
CA ASP A 51 -20.22 0.95 -0.27
C ASP A 51 -19.29 2.16 -0.40
N ILE A 52 -18.94 2.81 0.72
CA ILE A 52 -17.97 3.91 0.74
C ILE A 52 -16.61 3.47 0.20
N MET A 53 -16.13 2.26 0.53
CA MET A 53 -14.84 1.77 0.03
C MET A 53 -14.88 1.52 -1.49
N ASN A 54 -16.01 1.05 -2.02
CA ASN A 54 -16.22 0.83 -3.45
C ASN A 54 -16.43 2.13 -4.23
N ASN A 55 -17.07 3.13 -3.63
CA ASN A 55 -17.56 4.32 -4.31
C ASN A 55 -16.97 5.62 -3.76
N THR A 56 -15.78 5.60 -3.14
CA THR A 56 -15.27 6.67 -2.28
C THR A 56 -15.36 8.09 -2.86
N TYR A 57 -14.95 8.30 -4.13
CA TYR A 57 -15.01 9.63 -4.78
C TYR A 57 -16.41 10.03 -5.26
N LYS A 58 -17.38 9.11 -5.28
CA LYS A 58 -18.77 9.33 -5.73
C LYS A 58 -19.78 9.32 -4.59
N HIS A 59 -19.46 8.64 -3.50
CA HIS A 59 -20.40 8.38 -2.42
C HIS A 59 -20.81 9.71 -1.74
N PRO A 60 -22.11 9.95 -1.48
CA PRO A 60 -22.61 11.23 -0.97
C PRO A 60 -21.90 11.72 0.30
N LEU A 61 -21.53 10.80 1.20
CA LEU A 61 -20.87 11.15 2.47
C LEU A 61 -19.37 11.49 2.34
N THR A 62 -18.73 11.20 1.19
CA THR A 62 -17.27 11.33 1.04
C THR A 62 -16.82 12.06 -0.21
N LYS A 63 -17.68 12.25 -1.22
CA LYS A 63 -17.32 12.90 -2.48
C LYS A 63 -16.71 14.30 -2.29
N ASP A 64 -17.19 15.07 -1.32
CA ASP A 64 -16.70 16.42 -1.02
C ASP A 64 -15.38 16.43 -0.21
N LEU A 65 -14.92 15.24 0.20
CA LEU A 65 -13.67 15.02 0.93
C LEU A 65 -12.58 14.42 0.04
N VAL A 66 -12.87 14.15 -1.24
CA VAL A 66 -11.95 13.49 -2.18
C VAL A 66 -11.59 14.48 -3.28
N GLY A 67 -10.30 14.74 -3.46
CA GLY A 67 -9.77 15.66 -4.47
C GLY A 67 -9.13 14.96 -5.67
N ASN A 68 -9.52 13.71 -5.93
CA ASN A 68 -9.13 12.94 -7.10
C ASN A 68 -10.22 11.96 -7.55
N LYS A 69 -9.91 11.01 -8.44
CA LYS A 69 -10.89 10.04 -8.99
C LYS A 69 -10.67 8.62 -8.46
N LEU A 70 -10.02 8.46 -7.31
CA LEU A 70 -9.72 7.15 -6.73
C LEU A 70 -10.81 6.66 -5.78
N THR A 71 -10.84 5.35 -5.56
CA THR A 71 -11.57 4.64 -4.51
C THR A 71 -10.60 3.85 -3.65
N CYS A 72 -11.00 3.48 -2.43
CA CYS A 72 -10.18 2.65 -1.56
C CYS A 72 -9.79 1.33 -2.24
N THR A 73 -10.71 0.75 -3.01
CA THR A 73 -10.52 -0.50 -3.76
C THR A 73 -9.44 -0.45 -4.84
N ASN A 74 -9.05 0.75 -5.30
CA ASN A 74 -7.95 0.88 -6.27
C ASN A 74 -6.58 0.50 -5.70
N CYS A 75 -6.40 0.53 -4.38
CA CYS A 75 -5.18 0.09 -3.69
C CYS A 75 -5.41 -1.07 -2.72
N HIS A 76 -6.63 -1.19 -2.20
CA HIS A 76 -7.05 -2.27 -1.31
C HIS A 76 -7.92 -3.22 -2.12
N LEU A 77 -7.25 -4.09 -2.89
CA LEU A 77 -7.88 -4.90 -3.94
C LEU A 77 -8.93 -5.86 -3.36
N ALA A 78 -9.98 -6.11 -4.15
CA ALA A 78 -10.95 -7.14 -3.84
C ALA A 78 -10.38 -8.54 -4.08
N GLY A 79 -10.72 -9.46 -3.18
CA GLY A 79 -10.44 -10.89 -3.30
C GLY A 79 -11.48 -11.59 -4.17
N SER A 80 -11.46 -12.93 -4.15
CA SER A 80 -12.42 -13.76 -4.87
C SER A 80 -13.87 -13.61 -4.39
N ASP A 81 -14.07 -13.10 -3.17
CA ASP A 81 -15.38 -12.77 -2.60
C ASP A 81 -15.92 -11.40 -3.07
N GLY A 82 -15.15 -10.67 -3.87
CA GLY A 82 -15.52 -9.33 -4.38
C GLY A 82 -15.48 -8.22 -3.33
N LYS A 83 -15.02 -8.50 -2.10
CA LYS A 83 -15.04 -7.54 -0.99
C LYS A 83 -13.86 -6.57 -1.04
N PRO A 84 -14.07 -5.25 -0.91
CA PRO A 84 -12.99 -4.27 -0.78
C PRO A 84 -11.87 -4.68 0.20
N GLY A 85 -10.64 -4.79 -0.28
CA GLY A 85 -9.48 -5.11 0.54
C GLY A 85 -9.39 -6.55 1.07
N SER A 86 -10.22 -7.47 0.60
CA SER A 86 -10.12 -8.90 0.98
C SER A 86 -9.03 -9.66 0.21
N ALA A 87 -8.41 -9.05 -0.83
CA ALA A 87 -7.28 -9.68 -1.50
C ALA A 87 -6.10 -9.91 -0.55
N LYS A 88 -5.37 -11.00 -0.74
CA LYS A 88 -4.30 -11.46 0.16
C LYS A 88 -2.92 -10.82 -0.08
N GLY A 89 -2.86 -9.82 -0.96
CA GLY A 89 -1.63 -9.09 -1.24
C GLY A 89 -1.28 -8.05 -0.18
N ILE A 90 -0.15 -7.36 -0.37
CA ILE A 90 0.17 -6.17 0.41
C ILE A 90 -0.95 -5.14 0.21
N GLY A 91 -1.55 -4.67 1.31
CA GLY A 91 -2.72 -3.79 1.27
C GLY A 91 -4.03 -4.48 1.64
N THR A 92 -4.02 -5.76 2.01
CA THR A 92 -5.21 -6.40 2.59
C THR A 92 -5.75 -5.65 3.82
N PHE A 93 -7.07 -5.61 3.99
CA PHE A 93 -7.74 -5.18 5.21
C PHE A 93 -7.93 -6.32 6.21
N ILE A 94 -7.82 -7.58 5.79
CA ILE A 94 -8.02 -8.74 6.67
C ILE A 94 -7.05 -8.70 7.84
N GLY A 95 -7.61 -8.75 9.06
CA GLY A 95 -6.85 -8.66 10.32
C GLY A 95 -6.20 -7.30 10.58
N THR A 96 -6.55 -6.25 9.83
CA THR A 96 -6.02 -4.91 10.06
C THR A 96 -6.56 -4.31 11.35
N ALA A 97 -7.85 -4.51 11.67
CA ALA A 97 -8.40 -3.95 12.91
C ALA A 97 -7.75 -4.56 14.17
N ALA A 98 -7.29 -5.83 14.07
CA ALA A 98 -6.66 -6.54 15.18
C ALA A 98 -5.34 -5.92 15.67
N VAL A 99 -4.73 -5.01 14.90
CA VAL A 99 -3.47 -4.35 15.28
C VAL A 99 -3.64 -2.95 15.85
N PHE A 100 -4.86 -2.40 15.87
CA PHE A 100 -5.13 -1.05 16.38
C PHE A 100 -5.68 -1.08 17.82
N PRO A 101 -5.38 -0.06 18.66
CA PRO A 101 -4.53 1.11 18.38
C PRO A 101 -3.06 0.76 18.11
N ALA A 102 -2.39 1.56 17.28
CA ALA A 102 -1.00 1.32 16.86
C ALA A 102 -0.18 2.60 16.85
N TYR A 103 1.11 2.51 17.20
CA TYR A 103 2.01 3.66 17.12
C TYR A 103 2.35 4.00 15.66
N SER A 104 2.16 5.26 15.29
CA SER A 104 2.50 5.78 13.97
C SER A 104 3.77 6.62 14.02
N LYS A 105 4.84 6.12 13.42
CA LYS A 105 6.06 6.90 13.22
C LYS A 105 5.85 8.16 12.39
N ARG A 106 4.90 8.13 11.45
CA ARG A 106 4.59 9.27 10.58
C ARG A 106 3.94 10.39 11.39
N GLU A 107 2.98 10.05 12.24
CA GLU A 107 2.18 11.02 13.01
C GLU A 107 2.74 11.28 14.42
N LYS A 108 3.78 10.53 14.81
CA LYS A 108 4.46 10.59 16.13
C LYS A 108 3.49 10.42 17.30
N THR A 109 2.46 9.61 17.13
CA THR A 109 1.40 9.35 18.11
C THR A 109 0.81 7.96 17.94
N VAL A 110 0.05 7.49 18.93
CA VAL A 110 -0.80 6.29 18.80
C VAL A 110 -2.05 6.68 18.01
N GLN A 111 -2.36 5.92 16.97
CA GLN A 111 -3.52 6.13 16.12
C GLN A 111 -4.58 5.06 16.37
N THR A 112 -5.83 5.48 16.32
CA THR A 112 -6.97 4.57 16.12
C THR A 112 -7.02 4.06 14.68
N LEU A 113 -7.85 3.05 14.42
CA LEU A 113 -8.13 2.60 13.05
C LEU A 113 -8.73 3.75 12.22
N GLN A 114 -9.67 4.52 12.78
CA GLN A 114 -10.30 5.66 12.12
C GLN A 114 -9.29 6.76 11.79
N ASP A 115 -8.35 7.09 12.69
CA ASP A 115 -7.27 8.03 12.38
C ASP A 115 -6.46 7.59 11.17
N ARG A 116 -6.14 6.29 11.10
CA ARG A 116 -5.37 5.74 9.99
C ARG A 116 -6.13 5.81 8.68
N ILE A 117 -7.43 5.49 8.68
CA ILE A 117 -8.33 5.56 7.52
C ILE A 117 -8.46 7.03 7.08
N ASN A 118 -8.79 7.93 7.99
CA ASN A 118 -9.03 9.34 7.68
C ASN A 118 -7.76 10.02 7.14
N ASN A 119 -6.57 9.64 7.62
CA ASN A 119 -5.32 10.14 7.07
C ASN A 119 -5.03 9.66 5.63
N CYS A 120 -5.71 8.63 5.12
CA CYS A 120 -5.66 8.27 3.70
C CYS A 120 -6.33 9.33 2.83
N PHE A 121 -7.39 10.00 3.31
CA PHE A 121 -8.10 11.02 2.52
C PHE A 121 -7.20 12.17 2.13
N MET A 122 -6.41 12.68 3.10
CA MET A 122 -5.43 13.74 2.85
C MET A 122 -4.36 13.39 1.81
N ARG A 123 -4.13 12.11 1.58
CA ARG A 123 -2.95 11.61 0.85
C ARG A 123 -3.38 10.85 -0.39
N SER A 124 -3.80 9.60 -0.20
CA SER A 124 -4.26 8.74 -1.30
C SER A 124 -5.44 9.34 -2.05
N MET A 125 -6.38 9.99 -1.34
CA MET A 125 -7.57 10.58 -1.97
C MET A 125 -7.39 12.06 -2.34
N ASN A 126 -6.18 12.61 -2.15
CA ASN A 126 -5.86 14.01 -2.43
C ASN A 126 -6.89 15.04 -1.92
N GLY A 127 -7.50 14.78 -0.77
CA GLY A 127 -8.62 15.58 -0.27
C GLY A 127 -8.49 15.93 1.20
N THR A 128 -9.62 15.95 1.90
CA THR A 128 -9.73 16.47 3.26
C THR A 128 -9.96 15.33 4.25
N ARG A 129 -9.27 15.37 5.39
CA ARG A 129 -9.44 14.39 6.47
C ARG A 129 -10.89 14.42 7.00
N PRO A 130 -11.64 13.30 6.95
CA PRO A 130 -12.93 13.21 7.62
C PRO A 130 -12.79 13.45 9.14
N ILE A 131 -13.82 14.04 9.74
CA ILE A 131 -13.95 14.11 11.20
C ILE A 131 -14.22 12.69 11.71
N ILE A 132 -13.58 12.33 12.82
CA ILE A 132 -13.41 10.94 13.25
C ILE A 132 -14.73 10.24 13.62
N ASP A 133 -15.70 10.99 14.14
CA ASP A 133 -16.99 10.50 14.64
C ASP A 133 -18.14 10.67 13.64
N THR A 134 -17.84 11.05 12.40
CA THR A 134 -18.83 11.06 11.31
C THR A 134 -19.28 9.66 10.94
N GLU A 135 -20.51 9.53 10.46
CA GLU A 135 -21.07 8.24 10.02
C GLU A 135 -20.15 7.54 9.00
N ALA A 136 -19.60 8.29 8.04
CA ALA A 136 -18.66 7.72 7.06
C ALA A 136 -17.39 7.16 7.70
N SER A 137 -16.79 7.88 8.65
CA SER A 137 -15.56 7.44 9.32
C SER A 137 -15.81 6.19 10.18
N ILE A 138 -16.93 6.16 10.91
CA ILE A 138 -17.35 5.00 11.70
C ILE A 138 -17.63 3.81 10.76
N ALA A 139 -18.44 3.98 9.71
CA ALA A 139 -18.80 2.91 8.78
C ALA A 139 -17.57 2.24 8.14
N MET A 140 -16.61 3.04 7.66
CA MET A 140 -15.36 2.53 7.10
C MET A 140 -14.56 1.70 8.11
N ALA A 141 -14.47 2.15 9.37
CA ALA A 141 -13.80 1.39 10.42
C ALA A 141 -14.58 0.13 10.81
N THR A 142 -15.91 0.20 10.86
CA THR A 142 -16.79 -0.95 11.13
C THR A 142 -16.61 -2.04 10.08
N TYR A 143 -16.52 -1.68 8.80
CA TYR A 143 -16.25 -2.63 7.72
C TYR A 143 -14.90 -3.36 7.87
N ILE A 144 -13.81 -2.62 8.13
CA ILE A 144 -12.48 -3.23 8.32
C ILE A 144 -12.44 -4.10 9.59
N THR A 145 -13.17 -3.71 10.64
CA THR A 145 -13.34 -4.51 11.86
C THR A 145 -14.10 -5.80 11.57
N TRP A 146 -15.14 -5.76 10.74
CA TRP A 146 -15.87 -6.96 10.32
C TRP A 146 -14.96 -7.95 9.58
N LEU A 147 -14.12 -7.47 8.65
CA LEU A 147 -13.10 -8.30 7.98
C LEU A 147 -12.00 -8.85 8.91
N SER A 148 -12.01 -8.46 10.19
CA SER A 148 -11.03 -8.90 11.19
C SER A 148 -11.66 -9.77 12.29
N GLN A 149 -12.93 -10.16 12.17
CA GLN A 149 -13.61 -10.98 13.18
C GLN A 149 -12.91 -12.33 13.40
N GLY A 150 -12.88 -12.78 14.66
CA GLY A 150 -12.23 -14.03 15.06
C GLY A 150 -10.70 -13.97 15.14
N ILE A 151 -10.07 -12.87 14.72
CA ILE A 151 -8.61 -12.69 14.80
C ILE A 151 -8.24 -12.13 16.18
N PRO A 152 -7.33 -12.78 16.94
CA PRO A 152 -6.89 -12.26 18.22
C PRO A 152 -6.26 -10.87 18.12
N MET A 153 -6.66 -9.98 19.02
CA MET A 153 -6.08 -8.65 19.13
C MET A 153 -4.59 -8.74 19.44
N LYS A 154 -3.79 -8.02 18.65
CA LYS A 154 -2.35 -7.88 18.84
C LYS A 154 -1.91 -6.49 18.39
N MET A 155 -2.07 -5.52 19.29
CA MET A 155 -1.68 -4.13 19.05
C MET A 155 -0.21 -4.03 18.61
N ASP A 156 0.10 -3.12 17.68
CA ASP A 156 1.45 -2.90 17.17
C ASP A 156 2.07 -1.60 17.73
N GLU A 157 3.06 -1.76 18.60
CA GLU A 157 3.81 -0.68 19.24
C GLU A 157 4.80 0.05 18.29
N LYS A 158 5.02 -0.47 17.07
CA LYS A 158 6.06 0.01 16.15
C LYS A 158 5.50 0.66 14.89
N ARG A 159 4.38 0.15 14.36
CA ARG A 159 3.81 0.62 13.09
C ARG A 159 2.33 0.24 12.92
N PRO A 160 1.53 1.08 12.24
CA PRO A 160 0.14 0.75 11.89
C PRO A 160 0.11 -0.11 10.61
N CYS A 161 0.57 -1.37 10.70
CA CYS A 161 0.57 -2.32 9.57
C CYS A 161 -0.13 -3.61 9.96
N GLY A 162 -0.95 -4.15 9.05
CA GLY A 162 -1.70 -5.39 9.29
C GLY A 162 -0.81 -6.58 9.64
N LEU A 163 -1.35 -7.48 10.46
CA LEU A 163 -0.66 -8.59 11.10
C LEU A 163 0.13 -9.45 10.11
N TYR A 164 -0.49 -9.82 9.00
CA TYR A 164 0.04 -10.83 8.08
C TYR A 164 1.11 -10.31 7.12
N ASN A 165 1.03 -9.03 6.75
CA ASN A 165 1.91 -8.43 5.74
C ASN A 165 3.01 -7.55 6.34
N SER A 166 3.01 -7.26 7.64
CA SER A 166 3.95 -6.31 8.26
C SER A 166 5.43 -6.66 8.00
N ASN A 167 5.82 -7.92 8.17
CA ASN A 167 7.20 -8.37 7.91
C ASN A 167 7.55 -8.39 6.42
N ARG A 168 6.63 -8.88 5.58
CA ARG A 168 6.80 -8.90 4.11
C ARG A 168 6.99 -7.48 3.58
N TRP A 169 6.10 -6.58 3.97
CA TRP A 169 6.16 -5.16 3.67
C TRP A 169 7.50 -4.54 4.10
N ALA A 170 7.92 -4.76 5.35
CA ALA A 170 9.18 -4.22 5.85
C ALA A 170 10.40 -4.67 5.05
N LYS A 171 10.46 -5.97 4.71
CA LYS A 171 11.54 -6.56 3.91
C LYS A 171 11.51 -6.01 2.48
N SER A 172 10.35 -6.01 1.82
CA SER A 172 10.19 -5.48 0.46
C SER A 172 10.56 -4.00 0.36
N VAL A 173 10.06 -3.15 1.27
CA VAL A 173 10.35 -1.71 1.28
C VAL A 173 11.86 -1.44 1.45
N LYS A 174 12.58 -2.24 2.26
CA LYS A 174 14.04 -2.14 2.38
C LYS A 174 14.76 -2.59 1.11
N LYS A 175 14.30 -3.69 0.51
CA LYS A 175 14.84 -4.26 -0.74
C LYS A 175 14.73 -3.26 -1.89
N PHE A 176 13.53 -2.76 -2.16
CA PHE A 176 13.30 -1.79 -3.24
C PHE A 176 14.03 -0.47 -3.00
N ALA A 177 14.19 -0.04 -1.75
CA ALA A 177 15.02 1.13 -1.47
C ALA A 177 16.48 0.96 -1.88
N LYS A 178 17.07 -0.23 -1.70
CA LYS A 178 18.44 -0.51 -2.15
C LYS A 178 18.56 -0.50 -3.67
N ILE A 179 17.55 -1.02 -4.37
CA ILE A 179 17.51 -1.04 -5.85
C ILE A 179 17.39 0.38 -6.39
N GLN A 180 16.37 1.12 -5.95
CA GLN A 180 16.03 2.42 -6.54
C GLN A 180 17.03 3.53 -6.20
N ARG A 181 17.80 3.42 -5.10
CA ARG A 181 18.92 4.36 -4.84
C ARG A 181 20.00 4.35 -5.93
N LYS A 182 20.07 3.29 -6.74
CA LYS A 182 21.01 3.15 -7.85
C LYS A 182 20.35 3.41 -9.21
N ALA A 183 19.11 3.88 -9.22
CA ALA A 183 18.36 4.09 -10.44
C ALA A 183 19.01 5.18 -11.30
N THR A 184 18.98 4.96 -12.61
CA THR A 184 19.48 5.88 -13.63
C THR A 184 18.37 6.22 -14.63
N HIS A 185 18.66 7.10 -15.58
CA HIS A 185 17.76 7.35 -16.71
C HIS A 185 17.40 6.06 -17.47
N GLN A 186 18.34 5.11 -17.59
CA GLN A 186 18.06 3.82 -18.26
C GLN A 186 16.95 3.03 -17.54
N ASN A 187 16.92 3.05 -16.21
CA ASN A 187 15.85 2.41 -15.44
C ASN A 187 14.49 3.05 -15.69
N TYR A 188 14.44 4.37 -15.87
CA TYR A 188 13.21 5.08 -16.23
C TYR A 188 12.71 4.67 -17.62
N LEU A 189 13.61 4.56 -18.60
CA LEU A 189 13.26 4.07 -19.95
C LEU A 189 12.78 2.61 -19.93
N ASN A 190 13.42 1.76 -19.14
CA ASN A 190 12.98 0.38 -18.94
C ASN A 190 11.59 0.33 -18.32
N GLY A 191 11.35 1.13 -17.27
CA GLY A 191 10.06 1.26 -16.60
C GLY A 191 8.95 1.70 -17.55
N LYS A 192 9.24 2.69 -18.40
CA LYS A 192 8.32 3.14 -19.47
C LYS A 192 7.96 2.00 -20.42
N LYS A 193 8.96 1.27 -20.93
CA LYS A 193 8.75 0.14 -21.85
C LYS A 193 7.90 -0.96 -21.20
N ILE A 194 8.17 -1.30 -19.93
CA ILE A 194 7.38 -2.30 -19.21
C ILE A 194 5.95 -1.79 -18.99
N TYR A 195 5.79 -0.52 -18.63
CA TYR A 195 4.48 0.10 -18.48
C TYR A 195 3.65 0.00 -19.77
N GLU A 196 4.24 0.38 -20.91
CA GLU A 196 3.57 0.33 -22.21
C GLU A 196 3.13 -1.08 -22.61
N THR A 197 3.93 -2.09 -22.25
CA THR A 197 3.68 -3.49 -22.62
C THR A 197 2.75 -4.24 -21.67
N LYS A 198 2.81 -3.96 -20.36
CA LYS A 198 2.09 -4.73 -19.33
C LYS A 198 0.99 -3.96 -18.60
N CYS A 199 1.00 -2.61 -18.63
CA CYS A 199 0.16 -1.79 -17.77
C CYS A 199 -0.80 -0.88 -18.55
N ALA A 200 -0.36 -0.34 -19.68
CA ALA A 200 -1.08 0.69 -20.43
C ALA A 200 -2.43 0.22 -21.00
N MET A 201 -2.61 -1.10 -21.20
CA MET A 201 -3.90 -1.67 -21.64
C MET A 201 -5.02 -1.43 -20.62
N CYS A 202 -4.69 -1.40 -19.33
CA CYS A 202 -5.66 -1.17 -18.26
C CYS A 202 -5.60 0.28 -17.75
N HIS A 203 -4.41 0.84 -17.58
CA HIS A 203 -4.23 2.17 -16.97
C HIS A 203 -4.14 3.32 -17.98
N GLY A 204 -4.20 3.02 -19.27
CA GLY A 204 -4.05 3.98 -20.36
C GLY A 204 -2.59 4.36 -20.63
N LYS A 205 -2.28 4.75 -21.87
CA LYS A 205 -0.92 5.15 -22.28
C LYS A 205 -0.36 6.32 -21.47
N ASN A 206 -1.25 7.23 -21.04
CA ASN A 206 -0.90 8.41 -20.25
C ASN A 206 -1.33 8.27 -18.78
N GLY A 207 -1.56 7.04 -18.30
CA GLY A 207 -1.90 6.78 -16.90
C GLY A 207 -3.26 7.33 -16.45
N GLN A 208 -4.13 7.69 -17.39
CA GLN A 208 -5.42 8.32 -17.11
C GLN A 208 -6.51 7.35 -16.58
N GLY A 209 -6.21 6.04 -16.55
CA GLY A 209 -7.18 5.01 -16.19
C GLY A 209 -8.14 4.68 -17.33
N ILE A 210 -8.80 3.52 -17.23
CA ILE A 210 -9.82 3.06 -18.19
C ILE A 210 -10.92 2.35 -17.39
N ALA A 211 -12.16 2.82 -17.50
CA ALA A 211 -13.31 2.27 -16.77
C ALA A 211 -13.04 2.12 -15.26
N THR A 212 -12.99 0.90 -14.73
CA THR A 212 -12.73 0.62 -13.31
C THR A 212 -11.25 0.58 -12.95
N PHE A 213 -10.35 0.59 -13.94
CA PHE A 213 -8.92 0.66 -13.71
C PHE A 213 -8.49 2.10 -13.40
N PRO A 214 -7.82 2.33 -12.26
CA PRO A 214 -7.59 3.68 -11.77
C PRO A 214 -6.59 4.46 -12.59
N PRO A 215 -6.70 5.80 -12.59
CA PRO A 215 -5.61 6.66 -13.00
C PRO A 215 -4.41 6.51 -12.06
N LEU A 216 -3.22 6.55 -12.64
CA LEU A 216 -1.95 6.41 -11.93
C LEU A 216 -1.23 7.76 -11.74
N TRP A 217 -1.51 8.75 -12.58
CA TRP A 217 -0.97 10.11 -12.48
C TRP A 217 -1.82 11.10 -13.29
N GLY A 218 -1.39 12.37 -13.34
CA GLY A 218 -1.93 13.36 -14.27
C GLY A 218 -3.22 14.03 -13.82
N LYS A 219 -3.76 14.83 -14.76
CA LYS A 219 -4.95 15.67 -14.58
C LYS A 219 -5.98 15.38 -15.68
N ASN A 220 -7.26 15.65 -15.41
CA ASN A 220 -8.28 15.71 -16.45
C ASN A 220 -8.17 17.01 -17.26
N SER A 221 -9.05 17.16 -18.25
CA SER A 221 -9.18 18.35 -19.10
C SER A 221 -9.47 19.63 -18.31
N GLU A 222 -10.11 19.51 -17.14
CA GLU A 222 -10.43 20.63 -16.25
C GLU A 222 -9.28 20.99 -15.30
N GLY A 223 -8.15 20.29 -15.36
CA GLY A 223 -6.98 20.54 -14.54
C GLY A 223 -7.06 19.97 -13.10
N GLU A 224 -8.07 19.16 -12.81
CA GLU A 224 -8.22 18.40 -11.56
C GLU A 224 -7.29 17.20 -11.55
N TRP A 225 -6.68 16.91 -10.40
CA TRP A 225 -5.80 15.75 -10.26
C TRP A 225 -6.59 14.44 -10.30
N LEU A 226 -6.08 13.45 -11.02
CA LEU A 226 -6.76 12.17 -11.20
C LEU A 226 -6.36 11.13 -10.14
N SER A 227 -5.10 11.15 -9.70
CA SER A 227 -4.52 10.09 -8.85
C SER A 227 -4.05 10.59 -7.48
N TYR A 228 -3.34 9.75 -6.74
CA TYR A 228 -2.84 10.03 -5.40
C TYR A 228 -1.80 11.16 -5.39
N ASN A 229 -1.70 11.88 -4.27
CA ASN A 229 -0.67 12.90 -4.11
C ASN A 229 0.66 12.35 -3.60
N THR A 230 1.68 13.19 -3.62
CA THR A 230 3.08 12.86 -3.25
C THR A 230 3.29 12.59 -1.76
N GLY A 231 2.26 12.77 -0.92
CA GLY A 231 2.23 12.36 0.49
C GLY A 231 1.74 10.92 0.70
N ALA A 232 1.12 10.33 -0.32
CA ALA A 232 0.62 8.96 -0.29
C ALA A 232 1.76 7.94 -0.14
N GLY A 233 1.43 6.79 0.43
CA GLY A 233 2.38 5.67 0.51
C GLY A 233 2.80 5.18 -0.88
N MET A 234 1.89 5.21 -1.85
CA MET A 234 2.12 4.75 -3.22
C MET A 234 3.18 5.58 -3.94
N SER A 235 3.17 6.90 -3.73
CA SER A 235 4.14 7.86 -4.33
C SER A 235 5.58 7.74 -3.83
N LYS A 236 5.85 6.83 -2.89
CA LYS A 236 7.21 6.58 -2.39
C LYS A 236 7.75 5.39 -3.17
N LEU A 237 8.78 5.63 -3.99
CA LEU A 237 9.38 4.67 -4.93
C LEU A 237 9.42 3.23 -4.40
N ASN A 238 9.93 3.03 -3.19
CA ASN A 238 10.12 1.71 -2.60
C ASN A 238 8.85 1.05 -2.05
N LYS A 239 7.90 1.86 -1.57
CA LYS A 239 6.61 1.40 -1.06
C LYS A 239 5.67 1.07 -2.22
N GLY A 240 5.64 1.92 -3.24
CA GLY A 240 4.93 1.66 -4.48
C GLY A 240 5.44 0.38 -5.13
N ALA A 241 6.76 0.21 -5.26
CA ALA A 241 7.33 -1.00 -5.89
C ALA A 241 7.00 -2.27 -5.10
N ALA A 242 7.01 -2.20 -3.76
CA ALA A 242 6.59 -3.32 -2.92
C ALA A 242 5.13 -3.71 -3.11
N TRP A 243 4.24 -2.73 -3.29
CA TRP A 243 2.84 -2.98 -3.56
C TRP A 243 2.62 -3.50 -4.99
N VAL A 244 3.24 -2.89 -6.00
CA VAL A 244 3.15 -3.30 -7.41
C VAL A 244 3.64 -4.71 -7.59
N GLN A 245 4.81 -5.08 -7.06
CA GLN A 245 5.29 -6.46 -7.12
C GLN A 245 4.28 -7.44 -6.51
N SER A 246 3.66 -7.08 -5.38
CA SER A 246 2.76 -7.99 -4.69
C SER A 246 1.42 -8.18 -5.39
N ASN A 247 0.97 -7.22 -6.17
CA ASN A 247 -0.43 -7.11 -6.58
C ASN A 247 -0.64 -6.98 -8.09
N MET A 248 0.42 -6.64 -8.83
CA MET A 248 0.36 -6.35 -10.25
C MET A 248 1.27 -7.28 -11.08
N PRO A 249 0.90 -7.59 -12.33
CA PRO A 249 -0.40 -7.30 -12.96
C PRO A 249 -1.57 -7.95 -12.21
N ILE A 250 -2.78 -7.41 -12.35
CA ILE A 250 -3.95 -7.91 -11.62
C ILE A 250 -4.16 -9.41 -11.90
N GLY A 251 -4.40 -10.21 -10.85
CA GLY A 251 -4.49 -11.67 -10.95
C GLY A 251 -3.15 -12.40 -11.14
N GLN A 252 -2.05 -11.68 -11.33
CA GLN A 252 -0.70 -12.21 -11.57
C GLN A 252 0.34 -11.57 -10.63
N GLY A 253 -0.09 -11.17 -9.42
CA GLY A 253 0.81 -10.59 -8.43
C GLY A 253 1.99 -11.51 -8.11
N GLY A 254 3.18 -10.94 -7.97
CA GLY A 254 4.43 -11.67 -7.70
C GLY A 254 5.18 -12.13 -8.95
N THR A 255 4.62 -11.98 -10.14
CA THR A 255 5.28 -12.37 -11.41
C THR A 255 6.34 -11.37 -11.88
N LEU A 256 6.23 -10.09 -11.49
CA LEU A 256 7.23 -9.08 -11.79
C LEU A 256 8.51 -9.34 -11.00
N THR A 257 9.64 -9.30 -11.70
CA THR A 257 10.95 -9.28 -11.05
C THR A 257 11.11 -8.02 -10.20
N ASP A 258 12.04 -8.07 -9.25
CA ASP A 258 12.35 -6.91 -8.40
C ASP A 258 12.76 -5.69 -9.22
N GLN A 259 13.54 -5.87 -10.29
CA GLN A 259 13.97 -4.76 -11.12
C GLN A 259 12.81 -4.19 -11.94
N GLU A 260 11.95 -5.04 -12.52
CA GLU A 260 10.77 -4.58 -13.26
C GLU A 260 9.84 -3.77 -12.36
N ALA A 261 9.51 -4.25 -11.16
CA ALA A 261 8.66 -3.51 -10.23
C ALA A 261 9.28 -2.18 -9.76
N ALA A 262 10.60 -2.15 -9.56
CA ALA A 262 11.34 -0.95 -9.22
C ALA A 262 11.33 0.08 -10.35
N ASP A 263 11.55 -0.37 -11.60
CA ASP A 263 11.61 0.46 -12.80
C ASP A 263 10.22 0.99 -13.18
N ILE A 264 9.17 0.16 -13.11
CA ILE A 264 7.77 0.60 -13.33
C ILE A 264 7.45 1.75 -12.37
N MET A 265 7.72 1.58 -11.08
CA MET A 265 7.38 2.63 -10.10
C MET A 265 8.28 3.85 -10.19
N LEU A 266 9.52 3.70 -10.64
CA LEU A 266 10.37 4.84 -10.97
C LEU A 266 9.77 5.66 -12.12
N TYR A 267 9.24 4.99 -13.16
CA TYR A 267 8.57 5.66 -14.28
C TYR A 267 7.25 6.32 -13.86
N VAL A 268 6.39 5.59 -13.13
CA VAL A 268 5.06 6.07 -12.70
C VAL A 268 5.18 7.26 -11.74
N ASP A 269 6.01 7.16 -10.68
CA ASP A 269 6.15 8.24 -9.70
C ASP A 269 6.94 9.43 -10.25
N ALA A 270 7.65 9.27 -11.38
CA ALA A 270 8.27 10.36 -12.12
C ALA A 270 7.27 11.13 -12.98
N GLN A 271 5.98 10.80 -13.04
CA GLN A 271 5.01 11.57 -13.80
C GLN A 271 4.47 12.78 -13.02
N PRO A 272 3.81 13.76 -13.66
CA PRO A 272 3.16 14.86 -12.94
C PRO A 272 2.08 14.36 -11.97
N GLY A 273 2.17 14.78 -10.70
CA GLY A 273 1.21 14.44 -9.65
C GLY A 273 1.02 15.59 -8.67
N ALA A 274 -0.04 15.51 -7.87
CA ALA A 274 -0.34 16.53 -6.87
C ALA A 274 0.74 16.59 -5.78
N ASP A 275 1.23 17.80 -5.50
CA ASP A 275 2.03 18.04 -4.30
C ASP A 275 1.16 17.88 -3.05
N PHE A 276 1.75 17.34 -1.99
CA PHE A 276 1.07 17.18 -0.71
C PHE A 276 1.45 18.32 0.23
N ASP A 277 0.44 18.89 0.85
CA ASP A 277 0.55 19.85 1.94
C ASP A 277 -0.44 19.42 3.02
N LEU A 278 0.08 19.04 4.18
CA LEU A 278 -0.74 18.55 5.30
C LEU A 278 -1.82 19.54 5.69
N GLN A 279 -1.53 20.84 5.71
CA GLN A 279 -2.47 21.84 6.18
C GLN A 279 -3.67 21.99 5.24
N LYS A 280 -3.47 21.78 3.93
CA LYS A 280 -4.56 21.81 2.94
C LYS A 280 -5.52 20.62 3.07
N GLY A 281 -5.06 19.52 3.66
CA GLY A 281 -5.89 18.34 3.92
C GLY A 281 -6.67 18.38 5.23
N LEU A 282 -6.57 19.46 6.01
CA LEU A 282 -7.28 19.62 7.27
C LEU A 282 -8.40 20.65 7.14
N PHE A 283 -9.51 20.40 7.84
CA PHE A 283 -10.52 21.44 8.05
C PHE A 283 -9.95 22.58 8.91
N PRO A 284 -10.59 23.76 8.89
CA PRO A 284 -10.36 24.81 9.89
C PRO A 284 -10.47 24.26 11.32
N ARG A 285 -9.73 24.85 12.25
CA ARG A 285 -9.57 24.36 13.63
C ARG A 285 -10.91 24.15 14.35
N GLU A 286 -11.86 25.02 14.09
CA GLU A 286 -13.21 25.03 14.64
C GLU A 286 -14.13 23.93 14.07
N LYS A 287 -13.74 23.29 12.96
CA LYS A 287 -14.52 22.22 12.28
C LYS A 287 -13.82 20.87 12.26
N MET A 288 -12.49 20.81 12.44
CA MET A 288 -11.71 19.58 12.24
C MET A 288 -11.85 18.51 13.34
N GLY A 289 -12.57 18.83 14.42
CA GLY A 289 -12.56 18.02 15.64
C GLY A 289 -11.15 17.94 16.25
N TYR A 290 -10.86 16.86 16.97
CA TYR A 290 -9.52 16.64 17.51
C TYR A 290 -8.60 15.97 16.48
N TYR A 291 -7.48 16.61 16.17
CA TYR A 291 -6.40 16.03 15.35
C TYR A 291 -5.25 15.60 16.26
N ASN A 292 -5.11 14.30 16.47
CA ASN A 292 -4.19 13.74 17.46
C ASN A 292 -2.73 13.64 17.01
N SER A 293 -2.42 13.99 15.75
CA SER A 293 -1.05 13.94 15.25
C SER A 293 -0.17 14.98 15.93
N LYS A 294 1.08 14.61 16.23
CA LYS A 294 2.10 15.59 16.66
C LYS A 294 2.84 16.22 15.47
N VAL A 295 2.48 15.84 14.24
CA VAL A 295 3.02 16.44 13.01
C VAL A 295 2.00 17.42 12.46
N LEU A 296 2.36 18.71 12.50
CA LEU A 296 1.47 19.81 12.10
C LEU A 296 1.81 20.41 10.74
N LYS A 297 2.98 20.04 10.19
CA LYS A 297 3.47 20.48 8.89
C LYS A 297 4.18 19.32 8.22
N GLU A 298 3.83 19.06 6.98
CA GLU A 298 4.49 18.08 6.12
C GLU A 298 4.22 18.48 4.68
N HIS A 299 5.28 18.54 3.87
CA HIS A 299 5.19 18.85 2.45
C HIS A 299 5.92 17.78 1.65
N HIS A 300 5.30 17.35 0.57
CA HIS A 300 5.93 16.48 -0.41
C HIS A 300 5.65 16.99 -1.82
N SER A 301 6.62 16.72 -2.68
CA SER A 301 6.54 16.84 -4.13
C SER A 301 7.23 15.65 -4.78
N VAL A 302 7.01 15.48 -6.08
CA VAL A 302 7.72 14.47 -6.88
C VAL A 302 9.23 14.60 -6.68
N ARG A 303 9.76 15.84 -6.76
CA ARG A 303 11.19 16.12 -6.54
C ARG A 303 11.65 15.68 -5.15
N SER A 304 10.89 16.00 -4.11
CA SER A 304 11.26 15.61 -2.73
C SER A 304 11.28 14.09 -2.54
N ASN A 305 10.37 13.37 -3.21
CA ASN A 305 10.29 11.91 -3.13
C ASN A 305 11.49 11.25 -3.80
N PHE A 306 11.94 11.76 -4.96
CA PHE A 306 13.17 11.30 -5.61
C PHE A 306 14.42 11.66 -4.82
N LYS A 307 14.48 12.88 -4.28
CA LYS A 307 15.60 13.34 -3.43
C LYS A 307 15.81 12.46 -2.20
N ALA A 308 14.75 11.88 -1.62
CA ALA A 308 14.86 10.94 -0.50
C ALA A 308 15.66 9.65 -0.85
N PHE A 309 15.81 9.34 -2.13
CA PHE A 309 16.63 8.25 -2.66
C PHE A 309 17.99 8.71 -3.19
N GLY A 310 18.33 10.01 -3.07
CA GLY A 310 19.55 10.56 -3.66
C GLY A 310 19.45 10.75 -5.18
N LEU A 311 18.23 10.84 -5.72
CA LEU A 311 17.99 10.99 -7.15
C LEU A 311 17.49 12.41 -7.48
N ASP A 312 17.86 12.89 -8.65
CA ASP A 312 17.23 14.05 -9.29
C ASP A 312 16.22 13.55 -10.34
N VAL A 313 14.95 13.89 -10.18
CA VAL A 313 13.90 13.42 -11.10
C VAL A 313 14.08 13.94 -12.53
N ASP A 314 14.65 15.13 -12.73
CA ASP A 314 14.85 15.66 -14.08
C ASP A 314 15.99 14.92 -14.79
N LYS A 315 17.03 14.54 -14.05
CA LYS A 315 18.06 13.64 -14.57
C LYS A 315 17.51 12.25 -14.87
N ILE A 316 16.66 11.71 -13.98
CA ILE A 316 15.99 10.41 -14.22
C ILE A 316 15.10 10.46 -15.46
N ARG A 317 14.40 11.57 -15.70
CA ARG A 317 13.58 11.77 -16.90
C ARG A 317 14.40 12.04 -18.17
N GLY A 318 15.69 12.38 -18.03
CA GLY A 318 16.56 12.76 -19.16
C GLY A 318 16.37 14.21 -19.63
N VAL A 319 15.77 15.07 -18.79
CA VAL A 319 15.59 16.51 -19.07
C VAL A 319 16.92 17.27 -18.92
N ILE A 320 17.80 16.80 -18.02
CA ILE A 320 19.15 17.32 -17.80
C ILE A 320 20.17 16.17 -17.75
N LYS A 321 21.41 16.42 -18.18
CA LYS A 321 22.49 15.42 -18.30
C LYS A 321 23.17 15.13 -16.95
#